data_AF-A0A520CRT8-F1
#
_entry.id   AF-A0A520CRT8-F1
#
_cell.length_a   1.000
_cell.length_b   1.000
_cell.length_c   1.000
_cell.angle_alpha   90.00
_cell.angle_beta   90.00
_cell.angle_gamma   90.00
#
_symmetry.space_group_name_H-M   'P 1'
#
loop_
_entity.id
_entity.type
_entity.pdbx_description
1 polymer ?
#
loop_
_entity_poly.entity_id
_entity_poly.type
_entity_poly.pdbx_seq_one_letter_code
_entity_poly.pdbx_strand_id
1 'polypeptide(L)'
;MRLKFGLFLVILTLGIRAAQSQLPYQPVIEKYKSFLIAQDTTSTDSIKLWTSTLQADGAWADLNYKDQNSSSWKTTEHLNRLVKISIAYHKTTSAFYKNKQMWEVIVNATNHWLSKNYKNSNWWYNEIGVPQFWRDILTLNADFFAGNERKKALEILAHYNLKPNFTGANLTWSADLAMHYGLFTKNDSLINKASKLIANEIKLSNGEGIRPDYSYHQHG
;
A
#
# COMPACT_ATOMS: atom_id res chain seq x y z
N MET A 1 63.11 -29.93 37.17
CA MET A 1 61.73 -30.06 36.64
C MET A 1 60.97 -28.79 36.95
N ARG A 2 60.80 -27.87 35.98
CA ARG A 2 59.96 -26.67 36.14
C ARG A 2 59.14 -26.49 34.86
N LEU A 3 57.82 -26.68 34.99
CA LEU A 3 56.83 -26.63 33.92
C LEU A 3 56.69 -25.20 33.38
N LYS A 4 56.60 -25.08 32.05
CA LYS A 4 56.20 -23.87 31.34
C LYS A 4 54.67 -23.80 31.32
N PHE A 5 54.08 -22.75 31.91
CA PHE A 5 52.67 -22.43 31.69
C PHE A 5 52.56 -21.50 30.48
N GLY A 6 52.10 -22.05 29.34
CA GLY A 6 51.71 -21.26 28.18
C GLY A 6 50.31 -20.71 28.39
N LEU A 7 50.17 -19.38 28.30
CA LEU A 7 48.88 -18.69 28.35
C LEU A 7 48.28 -18.69 26.93
N PHE A 8 47.24 -19.50 26.69
CA PHE A 8 46.47 -19.45 25.44
C PHE A 8 45.34 -18.43 25.62
N LEU A 9 45.47 -17.26 25.00
CA LEU A 9 44.41 -16.26 24.97
C LEU A 9 43.51 -16.55 23.76
N VAL A 10 42.33 -17.12 24.01
CA VAL A 10 41.29 -17.29 22.98
C VAL A 10 40.49 -15.98 22.92
N ILE A 11 40.73 -15.18 21.87
CA ILE A 11 39.90 -14.01 21.57
C ILE A 11 38.65 -14.48 20.84
N LEU A 12 37.52 -14.53 21.56
CA LEU A 12 36.20 -14.78 20.99
C LEU A 12 35.71 -13.50 20.31
N THR A 13 35.88 -13.39 18.99
CA THR A 13 35.24 -12.34 18.20
C THR A 13 33.75 -12.63 18.09
N LEU A 14 32.96 -12.11 19.02
CA LEU A 14 31.51 -11.99 18.87
C LEU A 14 31.22 -10.98 17.75
N GLY A 15 31.16 -11.47 16.51
CA GLY A 15 30.64 -10.68 15.41
C GLY A 15 29.18 -10.34 15.70
N ILE A 16 28.87 -9.04 15.79
CA ILE A 16 27.49 -8.54 15.82
C ILE A 16 26.89 -8.86 14.44
N ARG A 17 26.32 -10.06 14.28
CA ARG A 17 25.39 -10.29 13.20
C ARG A 17 24.12 -9.54 13.58
N ALA A 18 23.81 -8.45 12.86
CA ALA A 18 22.48 -7.87 12.94
C ALA A 18 21.48 -9.01 12.69
N ALA A 19 20.59 -9.26 13.65
CA ALA A 19 19.59 -10.30 13.52
C ALA A 19 18.78 -10.01 12.26
N GLN A 20 18.87 -10.90 11.27
CA GLN A 20 18.07 -10.80 10.07
C GLN A 20 16.60 -10.96 10.48
N SER A 21 15.75 -10.03 10.04
CA SER A 21 14.32 -10.10 10.34
C SER A 21 13.75 -11.47 9.99
N GLN A 22 12.95 -12.02 10.90
CA GLN A 22 12.20 -13.24 10.68
C GLN A 22 10.78 -12.96 10.13
N LEU A 23 10.42 -11.68 9.90
CA LEU A 23 9.07 -11.35 9.44
C LEU A 23 8.87 -11.77 7.97
N PRO A 24 7.73 -12.40 7.63
CA PRO A 24 7.46 -12.91 6.30
C PRO A 24 6.95 -11.80 5.36
N TYR A 25 7.77 -10.78 5.06
CA TYR A 25 7.32 -9.63 4.29
C TYR A 25 6.64 -10.02 2.97
N GLN A 26 7.32 -10.85 2.16
CA GLN A 26 6.81 -11.18 0.84
C GLN A 26 5.58 -12.11 0.88
N PRO A 27 5.54 -13.15 1.72
CA PRO A 27 4.31 -13.92 1.89
C PRO A 27 3.08 -13.07 2.28
N VAL A 28 3.26 -12.03 3.12
CA VAL A 28 2.16 -11.12 3.48
C VAL A 28 1.71 -10.29 2.27
N ILE A 29 2.65 -9.71 1.53
CA ILE A 29 2.35 -8.95 0.30
C ILE A 29 1.64 -9.83 -0.73
N GLU A 30 2.10 -11.07 -0.96
CA GLU A 30 1.48 -12.00 -1.92
C GLU A 30 0.08 -12.45 -1.48
N LYS A 31 -0.13 -12.67 -0.18
CA LYS A 31 -1.47 -12.95 0.35
C LYS A 31 -2.40 -11.77 0.11
N TYR A 32 -1.91 -10.54 0.30
CA TYR A 32 -2.68 -9.33 0.02
C TYR A 32 -2.98 -9.16 -1.48
N LYS A 33 -2.00 -9.41 -2.35
CA LYS A 33 -2.19 -9.45 -3.81
C LYS A 33 -3.29 -10.43 -4.21
N SER A 34 -3.23 -11.64 -3.65
CA SER A 34 -4.22 -12.69 -3.91
C SER A 34 -5.62 -12.28 -3.45
N PHE A 35 -5.72 -11.61 -2.31
CA PHE A 35 -6.97 -11.04 -1.80
C PHE A 35 -7.55 -9.99 -2.77
N LEU A 36 -6.73 -9.04 -3.25
CA LEU A 36 -7.17 -8.04 -4.23
C LEU A 36 -7.71 -8.68 -5.52
N ILE A 37 -6.99 -9.68 -6.05
CA ILE A 37 -7.39 -10.39 -7.28
C ILE A 37 -8.70 -11.18 -7.08
N ALA A 38 -8.87 -11.80 -5.92
CA ALA A 38 -10.04 -12.62 -5.59
C ALA A 38 -11.31 -11.78 -5.38
N GLN A 39 -11.18 -10.60 -4.78
CA GLN A 39 -12.32 -9.71 -4.50
C GLN A 39 -12.80 -8.94 -5.73
N ASP A 40 -11.98 -8.84 -6.78
CA ASP A 40 -12.33 -8.02 -7.93
C ASP A 40 -13.31 -8.69 -8.89
N THR A 41 -14.40 -7.97 -9.15
CA THR A 41 -15.51 -8.36 -10.04
C THR A 41 -15.66 -7.40 -11.23
N THR A 42 -14.65 -6.58 -11.53
CA THR A 42 -14.72 -5.59 -12.61
C THR A 42 -15.01 -6.26 -13.94
N SER A 43 -15.95 -5.70 -14.72
CA SER A 43 -16.35 -6.29 -16.00
C SER A 43 -15.24 -6.18 -17.04
N THR A 44 -15.11 -7.23 -17.86
CA THR A 44 -14.19 -7.28 -19.01
C THR A 44 -14.38 -6.06 -19.94
N ASP A 45 -15.61 -5.58 -20.13
CA ASP A 45 -15.89 -4.46 -21.03
C ASP A 45 -15.37 -3.12 -20.47
N SER A 46 -15.46 -2.91 -19.16
CA SER A 46 -14.87 -1.72 -18.51
C SER A 46 -13.36 -1.72 -18.69
N ILE A 47 -12.74 -2.87 -18.49
CA ILE A 47 -11.29 -3.04 -18.67
C ILE A 47 -10.87 -2.78 -20.12
N LYS A 48 -11.61 -3.32 -21.12
CA LYS A 48 -11.36 -3.02 -22.54
C LYS A 48 -11.47 -1.53 -22.82
N LEU A 49 -12.56 -0.91 -22.36
CA LEU A 49 -12.83 0.50 -22.57
C LEU A 49 -11.70 1.36 -22.00
N TRP A 50 -11.30 1.16 -20.74
CA TRP A 50 -10.23 1.97 -20.15
C TRP A 50 -8.87 1.72 -20.80
N THR A 51 -8.59 0.49 -21.21
CA THR A 51 -7.34 0.16 -21.92
C THR A 51 -7.30 0.82 -23.31
N SER A 52 -8.41 0.91 -24.03
CA SER A 52 -8.46 1.48 -25.38
C SER A 52 -8.60 3.01 -25.42
N THR A 53 -9.00 3.63 -24.31
CA THR A 53 -9.25 5.08 -24.21
C THR A 53 -8.18 5.84 -23.44
N LEU A 54 -7.14 5.17 -22.94
CA LEU A 54 -5.99 5.86 -22.34
C LEU A 54 -5.32 6.74 -23.42
N GLN A 55 -5.11 8.01 -23.10
CA GLN A 55 -4.44 8.96 -23.98
C GLN A 55 -2.91 8.77 -23.93
N ALA A 56 -2.21 9.36 -24.91
CA ALA A 56 -0.75 9.25 -25.02
C ALA A 56 0.00 9.81 -23.80
N ASP A 57 -0.61 10.74 -23.05
CA ASP A 57 -0.05 11.32 -21.82
C ASP A 57 -0.38 10.51 -20.56
N GLY A 58 -1.10 9.39 -20.69
CA GLY A 58 -1.52 8.52 -19.59
C GLY A 58 -2.75 9.00 -18.82
N ALA A 59 -3.48 10.00 -19.31
CA ALA A 59 -4.78 10.40 -18.77
C ALA A 59 -5.94 9.65 -19.45
N TRP A 60 -7.10 9.65 -18.78
CA TRP A 60 -8.38 9.31 -19.40
C TRP A 60 -9.20 10.58 -19.63
N ALA A 61 -9.62 10.82 -20.87
CA ALA A 61 -10.30 12.05 -21.28
C ALA A 61 -11.65 12.28 -20.57
N ASP A 62 -12.31 11.21 -20.12
CA ASP A 62 -13.59 11.26 -19.44
C ASP A 62 -13.48 11.57 -17.93
N LEU A 63 -12.26 11.71 -17.39
CA LEU A 63 -12.03 12.04 -15.98
C LEU A 63 -11.74 13.52 -15.76
N ASN A 64 -12.34 14.09 -14.72
CA ASN A 64 -12.07 15.48 -14.31
C ASN A 64 -10.86 15.55 -13.36
N TYR A 65 -9.67 15.80 -13.93
CA TYR A 65 -8.42 15.99 -13.18
C TYR A 65 -8.29 17.36 -12.48
N LYS A 66 -9.25 18.27 -12.70
CA LYS A 66 -9.33 19.56 -11.99
C LYS A 66 -10.37 19.54 -10.87
N ASP A 67 -11.03 18.41 -10.64
CA ASP A 67 -12.06 18.28 -9.61
C ASP A 67 -11.49 18.61 -8.22
N GLN A 68 -12.23 19.41 -7.46
CA GLN A 68 -11.87 19.85 -6.11
C GLN A 68 -12.89 19.39 -5.07
N ASN A 69 -13.80 18.48 -5.43
CA ASN A 69 -14.84 18.03 -4.51
C ASN A 69 -14.23 17.31 -3.29
N SER A 70 -14.58 17.77 -2.09
CA SER A 70 -14.03 17.27 -0.82
C SER A 70 -14.63 15.94 -0.36
N SER A 71 -15.72 15.48 -0.98
CA SER A 71 -16.49 14.29 -0.56
C SER A 71 -16.58 13.20 -1.63
N SER A 72 -16.45 13.57 -2.92
CA SER A 72 -16.47 12.63 -4.05
C SER A 72 -15.44 13.07 -5.09
N TRP A 73 -14.17 13.02 -4.72
CA TRP A 73 -13.07 13.49 -5.56
C TRP A 73 -12.89 12.62 -6.80
N LYS A 74 -13.35 13.11 -7.96
CA LYS A 74 -13.38 12.33 -9.21
C LYS A 74 -12.00 12.02 -9.77
N THR A 75 -10.98 12.79 -9.40
CA THR A 75 -9.61 12.54 -9.83
C THR A 75 -9.09 11.18 -9.36
N THR A 76 -9.56 10.63 -8.22
CA THR A 76 -9.13 9.30 -7.75
C THR A 76 -9.60 8.16 -8.65
N GLU A 77 -10.55 8.39 -9.55
CA GLU A 77 -11.01 7.36 -10.49
C GLU A 77 -9.87 6.89 -11.41
N HIS A 78 -8.88 7.74 -11.69
CA HIS A 78 -7.68 7.32 -12.41
C HIS A 78 -6.94 6.19 -11.66
N LEU A 79 -6.74 6.34 -10.35
CA LEU A 79 -6.09 5.32 -9.53
C LEU A 79 -6.95 4.06 -9.40
N ASN A 80 -8.27 4.22 -9.29
CA ASN A 80 -9.20 3.09 -9.29
C ASN A 80 -9.07 2.26 -10.57
N ARG A 81 -9.17 2.88 -11.75
CA ARG A 81 -8.98 2.20 -13.05
C ARG A 81 -7.62 1.53 -13.13
N LEU A 82 -6.55 2.21 -12.73
CA LEU A 82 -5.21 1.65 -12.71
C LEU A 82 -5.12 0.38 -11.85
N VAL A 83 -5.70 0.36 -10.65
CA VAL A 83 -5.77 -0.85 -9.80
C VAL A 83 -6.55 -1.95 -10.51
N LYS A 84 -7.72 -1.65 -11.10
CA LYS A 84 -8.54 -2.67 -11.78
C LYS A 84 -7.85 -3.28 -13.00
N ILE A 85 -7.20 -2.46 -13.81
CA ILE A 85 -6.41 -2.92 -14.97
C ILE A 85 -5.23 -3.77 -14.49
N SER A 86 -4.56 -3.37 -13.40
CA SER A 86 -3.47 -4.14 -12.80
C SER A 86 -3.95 -5.50 -12.30
N ILE A 87 -5.11 -5.56 -11.65
CA ILE A 87 -5.72 -6.84 -11.25
C ILE A 87 -6.02 -7.71 -12.47
N ALA A 88 -6.63 -7.15 -13.52
CA ALA A 88 -6.94 -7.87 -14.75
C ALA A 88 -5.69 -8.41 -15.47
N TYR A 89 -4.56 -7.70 -15.38
CA TYR A 89 -3.27 -8.15 -15.91
C TYR A 89 -2.68 -9.33 -15.11
N HIS A 90 -2.85 -9.37 -13.78
CA HIS A 90 -2.30 -10.42 -12.91
C HIS A 90 -3.24 -11.62 -12.70
N LYS A 91 -4.54 -11.48 -12.97
CA LYS A 91 -5.54 -12.53 -12.75
C LYS A 91 -5.48 -13.60 -13.85
N THR A 92 -5.14 -14.84 -13.49
CA THR A 92 -4.96 -15.96 -14.45
C THR A 92 -6.19 -16.31 -15.25
N THR A 93 -7.39 -16.05 -14.73
CA THR A 93 -8.67 -16.28 -15.41
C THR A 93 -9.13 -15.10 -16.27
N SER A 94 -8.42 -13.97 -16.23
CA SER A 94 -8.72 -12.79 -17.04
C SER A 94 -8.31 -13.02 -18.49
N ALA A 95 -9.12 -12.53 -19.43
CA ALA A 95 -8.76 -12.48 -20.85
C ALA A 95 -7.52 -11.63 -21.15
N PHE A 96 -7.06 -10.86 -20.17
CA PHE A 96 -5.93 -9.95 -20.29
C PHE A 96 -4.70 -10.36 -19.46
N TYR A 97 -4.70 -11.58 -18.92
CA TYR A 97 -3.58 -12.09 -18.14
C TYR A 97 -2.26 -11.92 -18.90
N LYS A 98 -1.31 -11.19 -18.30
CA LYS A 98 0.01 -10.86 -18.86
C LYS A 98 -0.02 -10.21 -20.25
N ASN A 99 -1.09 -9.51 -20.61
CA ASN A 99 -1.20 -8.84 -21.90
C ASN A 99 -0.24 -7.62 -21.98
N LYS A 100 0.56 -7.53 -23.06
CA LYS A 100 1.56 -6.46 -23.23
C LYS A 100 0.94 -5.06 -23.31
N GLN A 101 -0.17 -4.90 -24.03
CA GLN A 101 -0.84 -3.60 -24.16
C GLN A 101 -1.35 -3.11 -22.80
N MET A 102 -1.87 -4.01 -21.96
CA MET A 102 -2.23 -3.66 -20.59
C MET A 102 -1.05 -3.17 -19.78
N TRP A 103 0.10 -3.83 -19.91
CA TRP A 103 1.29 -3.40 -19.20
C TRP A 103 1.69 -1.98 -19.60
N GLU A 104 1.68 -1.66 -20.90
CA GLU A 104 1.93 -0.30 -21.40
C GLU A 104 0.93 0.72 -20.82
N VAL A 105 -0.35 0.36 -20.73
CA VAL A 105 -1.38 1.19 -20.10
C VAL A 105 -1.11 1.42 -18.60
N ILE A 106 -0.75 0.36 -17.85
CA ILE A 106 -0.40 0.44 -16.43
C ILE A 106 0.79 1.40 -16.24
N VAL A 107 1.83 1.23 -17.05
CA VAL A 107 3.04 2.07 -17.01
C VAL A 107 2.70 3.54 -17.28
N ASN A 108 1.98 3.82 -18.37
CA ASN A 108 1.65 5.19 -18.78
C ASN A 108 0.73 5.89 -17.79
N ALA A 109 -0.32 5.21 -17.31
CA ALA A 109 -1.21 5.76 -16.29
C ALA A 109 -0.45 6.03 -14.97
N THR A 110 0.39 5.10 -14.54
CA THR A 110 1.22 5.29 -13.33
C THR A 110 2.14 6.51 -13.47
N ASN A 111 2.84 6.62 -14.60
CA ASN A 111 3.74 7.74 -14.88
C ASN A 111 2.99 9.07 -14.97
N HIS A 112 1.77 9.08 -15.53
CA HIS A 112 0.91 10.25 -15.52
C HIS A 112 0.69 10.72 -14.08
N TRP A 113 0.16 9.87 -13.20
CA TRP A 113 -0.08 10.26 -11.81
C TRP A 113 1.20 10.71 -11.10
N LEU A 114 2.32 9.97 -11.25
CA LEU A 114 3.60 10.33 -10.62
C LEU A 114 4.18 11.66 -11.13
N SER A 115 3.86 12.07 -12.35
CA SER A 115 4.27 13.36 -12.92
C SER A 115 3.42 14.53 -12.45
N LYS A 116 2.27 14.25 -11.82
CA LYS A 116 1.29 15.24 -11.40
C LYS A 116 1.21 15.27 -9.87
N ASN A 117 1.01 16.46 -9.32
CA ASN A 117 0.87 16.64 -7.87
C ASN A 117 -0.62 16.81 -7.50
N TYR A 118 -1.44 15.81 -7.81
CA TYR A 118 -2.87 15.85 -7.50
C TYR A 118 -3.09 15.91 -5.99
N LYS A 119 -3.87 16.88 -5.53
CA LYS A 119 -4.23 17.09 -4.13
C LYS A 119 -5.68 17.47 -4.02
N ASN A 120 -6.28 17.10 -2.89
CA ASN A 120 -7.62 17.52 -2.51
C ASN A 120 -7.57 18.41 -1.26
N SER A 121 -8.55 19.27 -1.06
CA SER A 121 -8.68 20.08 0.15
C SER A 121 -9.02 19.25 1.39
N ASN A 122 -9.69 18.11 1.23
CA ASN A 122 -9.94 17.15 2.29
C ASN A 122 -8.68 16.30 2.55
N TRP A 123 -8.14 16.43 3.76
CA TRP A 123 -6.96 15.69 4.23
C TRP A 123 -7.09 14.18 4.03
N TRP A 124 -8.30 13.62 4.17
CA TRP A 124 -8.54 12.18 4.10
C TRP A 124 -8.11 11.61 2.75
N TYR A 125 -8.34 12.32 1.64
CA TYR A 125 -7.88 11.85 0.33
C TYR A 125 -6.36 11.80 0.24
N ASN A 126 -5.66 12.77 0.83
CA ASN A 126 -4.21 12.88 0.71
C ASN A 126 -3.47 11.92 1.66
N GLU A 127 -4.03 11.69 2.86
CA GLU A 127 -3.40 10.88 3.91
C GLU A 127 -3.94 9.43 3.98
N ILE A 128 -5.12 9.16 3.39
CA ILE A 128 -5.76 7.83 3.43
C ILE A 128 -6.14 7.34 2.03
N GLY A 129 -7.03 8.05 1.32
CA GLY A 129 -7.60 7.57 0.06
C GLY A 129 -6.57 7.28 -1.04
N VAL A 130 -5.74 8.27 -1.39
CA VAL A 130 -4.66 8.12 -2.38
C VAL A 130 -3.63 7.09 -1.92
N PRO A 131 -3.09 7.13 -0.68
CA PRO A 131 -2.21 6.09 -0.17
C PRO A 131 -2.77 4.66 -0.26
N GLN A 132 -4.09 4.45 -0.05
CA GLN A 132 -4.71 3.12 -0.20
C GLN A 132 -4.59 2.57 -1.62
N PHE A 133 -4.84 3.40 -2.64
CA PHE A 133 -4.60 2.98 -4.01
C PHE A 133 -3.12 2.70 -4.28
N TRP A 134 -2.21 3.50 -3.73
CA TRP A 134 -0.77 3.32 -3.93
C TRP A 134 -0.23 2.06 -3.24
N ARG A 135 -0.77 1.68 -2.08
CA ARG A 135 -0.55 0.36 -1.48
C ARG A 135 -0.92 -0.76 -2.46
N ASP A 136 -2.08 -0.67 -3.08
CA ASP A 136 -2.59 -1.71 -4.00
C ASP A 136 -1.75 -1.76 -5.28
N ILE A 137 -1.42 -0.61 -5.86
CA ILE A 137 -0.58 -0.48 -7.06
C ILE A 137 0.82 -1.05 -6.81
N LEU A 138 1.46 -0.71 -5.69
CA LEU A 138 2.77 -1.24 -5.30
C LEU A 138 2.73 -2.77 -5.08
N THR A 139 1.64 -3.28 -4.50
CA THR A 139 1.43 -4.72 -4.28
C THR A 139 1.28 -5.46 -5.60
N LEU A 140 0.44 -4.94 -6.50
CA LEU A 140 0.12 -5.60 -7.77
C LEU A 140 1.31 -5.57 -8.74
N ASN A 141 1.95 -4.41 -8.88
CA ASN A 141 2.90 -4.11 -9.97
C ASN A 141 4.35 -4.00 -9.48
N ALA A 142 4.77 -4.84 -8.54
CA ALA A 142 6.11 -4.80 -7.94
C ALA A 142 7.24 -4.76 -8.98
N ASP A 143 7.10 -5.49 -10.09
CA ASP A 143 8.09 -5.56 -11.18
C ASP A 143 8.31 -4.24 -11.92
N PHE A 144 7.35 -3.31 -11.87
CA PHE A 144 7.48 -1.98 -12.48
C PHE A 144 8.33 -1.04 -11.62
N PHE A 145 8.16 -1.10 -10.30
CA PHE A 145 8.71 -0.11 -9.40
C PHE A 145 10.17 -0.42 -9.05
N ALA A 146 11.08 0.07 -9.88
CA ALA A 146 12.51 0.18 -9.61
C ALA A 146 12.94 1.65 -9.48
N GLY A 147 14.17 1.88 -9.00
CA GLY A 147 14.81 3.20 -9.01
C GLY A 147 13.95 4.36 -8.49
N ASN A 148 13.79 5.38 -9.31
CA ASN A 148 13.13 6.65 -8.95
C ASN A 148 11.60 6.51 -8.87
N GLU A 149 11.01 5.68 -9.72
CA GLU A 149 9.58 5.39 -9.76
C GLU A 149 9.15 4.75 -8.44
N ARG A 150 9.93 3.77 -7.95
CA ARG A 150 9.72 3.16 -6.64
C ARG A 150 9.78 4.18 -5.52
N LYS A 151 10.77 5.08 -5.56
CA LYS A 151 10.95 6.12 -4.55
C LYS A 151 9.73 7.03 -4.49
N LYS A 152 9.28 7.55 -5.64
CA LYS A 152 8.08 8.43 -5.72
C LYS A 152 6.80 7.73 -5.26
N ALA A 153 6.60 6.47 -5.66
CA ALA A 153 5.45 5.68 -5.23
C ALA A 153 5.44 5.47 -3.71
N LEU A 154 6.60 5.18 -3.12
CA LEU A 154 6.75 5.07 -1.66
C LEU A 154 6.58 6.41 -0.96
N GLU A 155 7.01 7.53 -1.54
CA GLU A 155 6.77 8.88 -0.99
C GLU A 155 5.28 9.20 -0.92
N ILE A 156 4.50 8.85 -1.95
CA ILE A 156 3.04 9.03 -1.93
C ILE A 156 2.41 8.14 -0.85
N LEU A 157 2.81 6.87 -0.76
CA LEU A 157 2.31 5.99 0.29
C LEU A 157 2.67 6.55 1.68
N ALA A 158 3.88 7.08 1.86
CA ALA A 158 4.37 7.66 3.11
C ALA A 158 3.62 8.92 3.58
N HIS A 159 2.68 9.46 2.80
CA HIS A 159 1.78 10.51 3.26
C HIS A 159 0.77 10.02 4.32
N TYR A 160 0.66 8.71 4.56
CA TYR A 160 -0.12 8.21 5.70
C TYR A 160 0.33 8.89 7.00
N ASN A 161 -0.61 9.06 7.94
CA ASN A 161 -0.29 9.69 9.22
C ASN A 161 -0.88 8.93 10.40
N LEU A 162 -0.01 8.41 11.27
CA LEU A 162 -0.39 7.78 12.54
C LEU A 162 -0.56 8.84 13.62
N LYS A 163 -1.69 9.54 13.62
CA LYS A 163 -1.97 10.59 14.61
C LYS A 163 -2.32 9.97 15.97
N PRO A 164 -1.79 10.48 17.10
CA PRO A 164 -2.08 9.95 18.44
C PRO A 164 -3.56 9.96 18.83
N ASN A 165 -4.35 10.85 18.23
CA ASN A 165 -5.76 11.02 18.49
C ASN A 165 -6.68 10.31 17.49
N PHE A 166 -6.12 9.52 16.56
CA PHE A 166 -6.96 8.70 15.68
C PHE A 166 -7.49 7.48 16.44
N THR A 167 -8.75 7.19 16.19
CA THR A 167 -9.52 6.05 16.73
C THR A 167 -10.39 5.46 15.62
N GLY A 168 -10.87 4.25 15.82
CA GLY A 168 -11.81 3.57 14.93
C GLY A 168 -11.27 3.44 13.50
N ALA A 169 -12.09 3.87 12.54
CA ALA A 169 -11.77 3.72 11.12
C ALA A 169 -10.50 4.48 10.69
N ASN A 170 -10.32 5.72 11.17
CA ASN A 170 -9.16 6.55 10.80
C ASN A 170 -7.83 5.95 11.28
N LEU A 171 -7.83 5.39 12.50
CA LEU A 171 -6.65 4.69 13.03
C LEU A 171 -6.39 3.42 12.22
N THR A 172 -7.42 2.61 11.98
CA THR A 172 -7.29 1.34 11.26
C THR A 172 -6.75 1.55 9.84
N TRP A 173 -7.28 2.52 9.10
CA TRP A 173 -6.79 2.83 7.76
C TRP A 173 -5.34 3.31 7.77
N SER A 174 -4.99 4.23 8.69
CA SER A 174 -3.63 4.77 8.75
C SER A 174 -2.61 3.72 9.20
N ALA A 175 -3.00 2.85 10.14
CA ALA A 175 -2.18 1.73 10.60
C ALA A 175 -2.00 0.68 9.51
N ASP A 176 -3.02 0.37 8.72
CA ASP A 176 -2.87 -0.53 7.58
C ASP A 176 -1.88 0.00 6.53
N LEU A 177 -1.96 1.30 6.20
CA LEU A 177 -1.02 1.96 5.31
C LEU A 177 0.41 1.94 5.85
N ALA A 178 0.57 2.24 7.14
CA ALA A 178 1.86 2.19 7.82
C ALA A 178 2.45 0.76 7.82
N MET A 179 1.61 -0.26 8.05
CA MET A 179 2.02 -1.66 7.99
C MET A 179 2.54 -2.02 6.60
N HIS A 180 1.81 -1.67 5.54
CA HIS A 180 2.22 -1.95 4.17
C HIS A 180 3.47 -1.18 3.75
N TYR A 181 3.59 0.10 4.14
CA TYR A 181 4.83 0.84 3.95
C TYR A 181 6.01 0.13 4.63
N GLY A 182 5.81 -0.35 5.86
CA GLY A 182 6.78 -1.18 6.58
C GLY A 182 7.14 -2.46 5.84
N LEU A 183 6.17 -3.17 5.24
CA LEU A 183 6.42 -4.36 4.41
C LEU A 183 7.28 -4.03 3.18
N PHE A 184 6.96 -2.94 2.46
CA PHE A 184 7.71 -2.54 1.26
C PHE A 184 9.13 -2.01 1.55
N THR A 185 9.35 -1.49 2.77
CA THR A 185 10.62 -0.93 3.23
C THR A 185 11.39 -1.85 4.18
N LYS A 186 10.84 -3.02 4.51
CA LYS A 186 11.41 -4.01 5.45
C LYS A 186 11.67 -3.41 6.84
N ASN A 187 10.71 -2.62 7.34
CA ASN A 187 10.78 -1.97 8.65
C ASN A 187 9.97 -2.72 9.71
N ASP A 188 10.63 -3.61 10.44
CA ASP A 188 10.01 -4.44 11.49
C ASP A 188 9.33 -3.66 12.59
N SER A 189 9.97 -2.57 13.04
CA SER A 189 9.43 -1.75 14.12
C SER A 189 8.09 -1.15 13.71
N LEU A 190 8.02 -0.63 12.49
CA LEU A 190 6.80 -0.05 11.93
C LEU A 190 5.71 -1.11 11.73
N ILE A 191 6.05 -2.27 11.16
CA ILE A 191 5.10 -3.38 10.97
C ILE A 191 4.52 -3.80 12.32
N ASN A 192 5.36 -4.02 13.33
CA ASN A 192 4.94 -4.44 14.66
C ASN A 192 4.11 -3.38 15.38
N LYS A 193 4.45 -2.09 15.23
CA LYS A 193 3.67 -1.00 15.81
C LYS A 193 2.28 -0.93 15.15
N ALA A 194 2.24 -0.94 13.83
CA ALA A 194 1.01 -0.81 13.05
C ALA A 194 0.06 -2.00 13.27
N SER A 195 0.57 -3.24 13.26
CA SER A 195 -0.26 -4.43 13.50
C SER A 195 -0.89 -4.42 14.89
N LYS A 196 -0.15 -3.98 15.92
CA LYS A 196 -0.67 -3.81 17.28
C LYS A 196 -1.75 -2.73 17.35
N LEU A 197 -1.57 -1.60 16.65
CA LEU A 197 -2.60 -0.55 16.61
C LEU A 197 -3.91 -1.07 16.03
N ILE A 198 -3.86 -1.81 14.92
CA ILE A 198 -5.06 -2.43 14.31
C ILE A 198 -5.71 -3.41 15.29
N ALA A 199 -4.93 -4.33 15.88
CA ALA A 199 -5.47 -5.32 16.81
C ALA A 199 -6.10 -4.68 18.06
N ASN A 200 -5.52 -3.58 18.55
CA ASN A 200 -6.01 -2.85 19.73
C ASN A 200 -7.31 -2.08 19.49
N GLU A 201 -7.77 -1.93 18.24
CA GLU A 201 -9.08 -1.38 17.93
C GLU A 201 -10.21 -2.40 18.11
N ILE A 202 -9.88 -3.69 18.21
CA ILE A 202 -10.84 -4.75 18.56
C ILE A 202 -11.00 -4.77 20.08
N LYS A 203 -11.71 -3.77 20.60
CA LYS A 203 -11.97 -3.60 22.03
C LYS A 203 -13.34 -2.97 22.24
N LEU A 204 -13.91 -3.20 23.43
CA LEU A 204 -15.04 -2.40 23.89
C LEU A 204 -14.55 -0.99 24.25
N SER A 205 -15.29 0.03 23.83
CA SER A 205 -14.98 1.45 23.99
C SER A 205 -16.18 2.20 24.57
N ASN A 206 -15.88 3.16 25.45
CA ASN A 206 -16.86 4.11 25.97
C ASN A 206 -16.93 5.41 25.13
N GLY A 207 -16.12 5.55 24.08
CA GLY A 207 -16.18 6.59 23.06
C GLY A 207 -16.40 6.02 21.65
N GLU A 208 -15.63 6.47 20.66
CA GLU A 208 -15.65 5.85 19.33
C GLU A 208 -15.20 4.37 19.39
N GLY A 209 -15.79 3.53 18.52
CA GLY A 209 -15.49 2.10 18.41
C GLY A 209 -16.67 1.21 18.81
N ILE A 210 -16.36 -0.06 19.10
CA ILE A 210 -17.33 -1.09 19.47
C ILE A 210 -17.84 -0.81 20.90
N ARG A 211 -19.15 -0.71 21.08
CA ARG A 211 -19.79 -0.41 22.35
C ARG A 211 -20.08 -1.69 23.16
N PRO A 212 -20.33 -1.61 24.48
CA PRO A 212 -20.68 -2.77 25.30
C PRO A 212 -21.93 -3.54 24.82
N ASP A 213 -22.83 -2.88 24.08
CA ASP A 213 -24.01 -3.48 23.45
C ASP A 213 -23.76 -3.98 22.02
N TYR A 214 -22.51 -3.98 21.58
CA TYR A 214 -22.04 -4.36 20.24
C TYR A 214 -22.48 -3.44 19.08
N SER A 215 -23.02 -2.26 19.39
CA SER A 215 -23.11 -1.18 18.38
C SER A 215 -21.74 -0.59 18.05
N TYR A 216 -21.63 0.21 16.98
CA TYR A 216 -20.39 0.91 16.59
C TYR A 216 -20.62 2.41 16.47
N HIS A 217 -19.83 3.21 17.18
CA HIS A 217 -19.92 4.67 17.18
C HIS A 217 -18.68 5.30 16.52
N GLN A 218 -18.86 6.35 15.73
CA GLN A 218 -17.80 7.12 15.08
C GLN A 218 -18.26 8.58 14.92
N HIS A 219 -17.35 9.54 15.05
CA HIS A 219 -17.60 10.98 15.03
C HIS A 219 -18.39 11.54 16.23
N GLY A 220 -18.11 11.02 17.43
CA GLY A 220 -18.75 11.41 18.70
C GLY A 220 -19.65 10.32 19.26
#